data_AF-A0A0H3D1I8-F1
#
_entry.id   AF-A0A0H3D1I8-F1
#
_cell.length_a   1.000
_cell.length_b   1.000
_cell.length_c   1.000
_cell.angle_alpha   90.00
_cell.angle_beta   90.00
_cell.angle_gamma   90.00
#
_symmetry.space_group_name_H-M   'P 1'
#
loop_
_entity.id
_entity.type
_entity.pdbx_description
1 polymer ?
#
loop_
_entity_poly.entity_id
_entity_poly.type
_entity_poly.pdbx_seq_one_letter_code
_entity_poly.pdbx_strand_id
1 'polypeptide(L)'
;MAQGAKRVRAFLGGQVVADTVHPLLVWEVPYYPTYYIPRADVVSGVLTPSGRTSHSPSRGEAVLSTIKGAGAEAVDGALEYPDSPIEELRGHVRFEFGAFDWFEEDEQIFTHPRDPGVRVDILPSSRHVRIEVDGVTVADTVRPHLLFETGLPTRYYLPRVDVRMDLLEKIDVVTHCPYKGAAEHFDVTGHEDLAWSYPTPLPESTRVAGLVAFLDEKVDVYVDDVRQERPKTKFA
;
A
#
# COMPACT_ATOMS: atom_id res chain seq x y z
N MET A 1 -16.35 -4.99 -7.48
CA MET A 1 -16.51 -3.68 -6.80
C MET A 1 -17.25 -3.89 -5.50
N ALA A 2 -17.15 -2.94 -4.57
CA ALA A 2 -17.84 -2.97 -3.29
C ALA A 2 -18.20 -1.56 -2.83
N GLN A 3 -19.34 -1.40 -2.18
CA GLN A 3 -19.71 -0.15 -1.53
C GLN A 3 -18.88 0.02 -0.25
N GLY A 4 -18.16 1.14 -0.14
CA GLY A 4 -17.46 1.51 1.08
C GLY A 4 -18.41 2.19 2.07
N ALA A 5 -18.12 1.99 3.36
CA ALA A 5 -18.87 2.56 4.48
C ALA A 5 -18.15 3.72 5.18
N LYS A 6 -16.86 3.92 4.87
CA LYS A 6 -16.04 4.99 5.46
C LYS A 6 -16.32 6.30 4.73
N ARG A 7 -16.24 7.42 5.45
CA ARG A 7 -16.05 8.73 4.83
C ARG A 7 -14.70 8.77 4.12
N VAL A 8 -14.67 9.24 2.88
CA VAL A 8 -13.46 9.41 2.09
C VAL A 8 -13.39 10.86 1.62
N ARG A 9 -12.24 11.50 1.88
CA ARG A 9 -11.96 12.87 1.42
C ARG A 9 -10.70 12.91 0.60
N ALA A 10 -10.76 13.65 -0.51
CA ALA A 10 -9.61 13.95 -1.35
C ALA A 10 -9.29 15.44 -1.25
N PHE A 11 -8.02 15.77 -1.03
CA PHE A 11 -7.53 17.13 -0.97
C PHE A 11 -6.53 17.40 -2.10
N LEU A 12 -6.59 18.61 -2.66
CA LEU A 12 -5.62 19.13 -3.61
C LEU A 12 -5.18 20.52 -3.14
N GLY A 13 -3.87 20.73 -2.96
CA GLY A 13 -3.35 22.00 -2.44
C GLY A 13 -3.92 22.39 -1.08
N GLY A 14 -4.25 21.40 -0.24
CA GLY A 14 -4.86 21.62 1.08
C GLY A 14 -6.36 21.95 1.07
N GLN A 15 -7.03 21.94 -0.07
CA GLN A 15 -8.49 22.12 -0.17
C GLN A 15 -9.19 20.81 -0.51
N VAL A 16 -10.34 20.56 0.12
CA VAL A 16 -11.21 19.44 -0.22
C VAL A 16 -11.71 19.61 -1.66
N VAL A 17 -11.50 18.59 -2.49
CA VAL A 17 -12.05 18.51 -3.86
C VAL A 17 -13.11 17.42 -3.99
N ALA A 18 -13.17 16.49 -3.04
CA ALA A 18 -14.23 15.49 -2.92
C ALA A 18 -14.41 15.06 -1.46
N ASP A 19 -15.66 14.80 -1.06
CA ASP A 19 -16.02 14.37 0.30
C ASP A 19 -17.28 13.50 0.25
N THR A 20 -17.11 12.20 0.44
CA THR A 20 -18.20 11.21 0.31
C THR A 20 -18.27 10.29 1.52
N VAL A 21 -19.47 9.86 1.89
CA VAL A 21 -19.70 8.72 2.81
C VAL A 21 -20.17 7.47 2.06
N HIS A 22 -20.12 7.52 0.73
CA HIS A 22 -20.56 6.47 -0.18
C HIS A 22 -19.49 6.16 -1.25
N PRO A 23 -18.20 6.01 -0.90
CA PRO A 23 -17.18 5.70 -1.90
C PRO A 23 -17.44 4.32 -2.51
N LEU A 24 -17.30 4.19 -3.82
CA LEU A 24 -17.32 2.90 -4.51
C LEU A 24 -15.88 2.41 -4.66
N LEU A 25 -15.57 1.22 -4.13
CA LEU A 25 -14.27 0.58 -4.27
C LEU A 25 -14.26 -0.30 -5.52
N VAL A 26 -13.32 -0.04 -6.42
CA VAL A 26 -13.20 -0.74 -7.71
C VAL A 26 -11.81 -1.33 -7.87
N TRP A 27 -11.73 -2.65 -8.02
CA TRP A 27 -10.49 -3.37 -8.29
C TRP A 27 -10.20 -3.33 -9.79
N GLU A 28 -9.52 -2.27 -10.24
CA GLU A 28 -9.00 -2.20 -11.60
C GLU A 28 -7.84 -3.17 -11.82
N VAL A 29 -7.17 -3.56 -10.74
CA VAL A 29 -6.11 -4.57 -10.65
C VAL A 29 -6.44 -5.58 -9.53
N PRO A 30 -5.84 -6.79 -9.52
CA PRO A 30 -6.26 -7.84 -8.59
C PRO A 30 -5.95 -7.59 -7.10
N TYR A 31 -5.03 -6.68 -6.79
CA TYR A 31 -4.40 -6.62 -5.45
C TYR A 31 -4.88 -5.49 -4.56
N TYR A 32 -5.53 -4.47 -5.11
CA TYR A 32 -6.06 -3.35 -4.34
C TYR A 32 -7.14 -2.61 -5.13
N PRO A 33 -8.10 -1.95 -4.44
CA PRO A 33 -9.09 -1.11 -5.08
C PRO A 33 -8.57 0.30 -5.38
N THR A 34 -9.29 1.04 -6.22
CA THR A 34 -9.27 2.51 -6.29
C THR A 34 -10.64 3.07 -5.90
N TYR A 35 -10.71 4.35 -5.54
CA TYR A 35 -11.99 5.01 -5.24
C TYR A 35 -12.65 5.58 -6.50
N TYR A 36 -13.94 5.32 -6.60
CA TYR A 36 -14.89 5.99 -7.47
C TYR A 36 -15.82 6.80 -6.57
N ILE A 37 -15.83 8.11 -6.74
CA ILE A 37 -16.58 9.03 -5.88
C ILE A 37 -17.86 9.45 -6.62
N PRO A 38 -19.05 9.38 -6.00
CA PRO A 38 -20.27 9.90 -6.61
C PRO A 38 -20.09 11.34 -7.09
N ARG A 39 -20.51 11.67 -8.31
CA ARG A 39 -20.32 13.00 -8.91
C ARG A 39 -20.90 14.13 -8.06
N ALA A 40 -21.97 13.84 -7.31
CA ALA A 40 -22.63 14.76 -6.38
C ALA A 40 -21.77 15.13 -5.16
N ASP A 41 -20.79 14.27 -4.80
CA ASP A 41 -19.90 14.43 -3.66
C ASP A 41 -18.54 15.07 -4.06
N VAL A 42 -18.37 15.35 -5.36
CA VAL A 42 -17.24 16.12 -5.89
C VAL A 42 -17.58 17.60 -5.87
N VAL A 43 -16.68 18.41 -5.31
CA VAL A 43 -16.90 19.86 -5.12
C VAL A 43 -17.21 20.52 -6.47
N SER A 44 -18.26 21.34 -6.51
CA SER A 44 -18.70 21.98 -7.74
C SER A 44 -17.62 22.93 -8.30
N GLY A 45 -17.41 22.88 -9.62
CA GLY A 45 -16.46 23.75 -10.33
C GLY A 45 -14.99 23.32 -10.28
N VAL A 46 -14.63 22.25 -9.56
CA VAL A 46 -13.22 21.78 -9.50
C VAL A 46 -12.80 21.01 -10.75
N LEU A 47 -13.74 20.40 -11.48
CA LEU A 47 -13.47 19.64 -12.70
C LEU A 47 -13.51 20.54 -13.94
N THR A 48 -12.42 20.54 -14.70
CA THR A 48 -12.32 21.15 -16.03
C THR A 48 -12.08 20.05 -17.06
N PRO A 49 -12.97 19.86 -18.06
CA PRO A 49 -12.76 18.87 -19.12
C PRO A 49 -11.43 19.11 -19.85
N SER A 50 -10.63 18.06 -20.03
CA SER A 50 -9.36 18.18 -20.78
C SER A 50 -9.53 17.97 -22.29
N GLY A 51 -10.71 17.48 -22.71
CA GLY A 51 -10.98 17.08 -24.09
C GLY A 51 -10.32 15.76 -24.49
N ARG A 52 -9.65 15.07 -23.55
CA ARG A 52 -9.02 13.77 -23.76
C ARG A 52 -9.95 12.64 -23.35
N THR A 53 -9.76 11.49 -23.99
CA THR A 53 -10.42 10.24 -23.62
C THR A 53 -9.41 9.13 -23.40
N SER A 54 -9.82 8.08 -22.69
CA SER A 54 -9.03 6.88 -22.43
C SER A 54 -9.91 5.65 -22.51
N HIS A 55 -9.45 4.60 -23.19
CA HIS A 55 -10.24 3.38 -23.37
C HIS A 55 -9.83 2.29 -22.35
N SER A 56 -10.82 1.72 -21.67
CA SER A 56 -10.67 0.51 -20.87
C SER A 56 -11.46 -0.63 -21.52
N PRO A 57 -10.85 -1.81 -21.74
CA PRO A 57 -11.55 -2.97 -22.30
C PRO A 57 -12.79 -3.40 -21.51
N SER A 58 -12.79 -3.21 -20.19
CA SER A 58 -13.90 -3.62 -19.31
C SER A 58 -14.83 -2.48 -18.91
N ARG A 59 -14.35 -1.23 -18.90
CA ARG A 59 -15.12 -0.07 -18.39
C ARG A 59 -15.60 0.89 -19.48
N GLY A 60 -15.19 0.69 -20.73
CA GLY A 60 -15.58 1.53 -21.86
C GLY A 60 -14.68 2.74 -22.06
N GLU A 61 -15.20 3.76 -22.75
CA GLU A 61 -14.50 5.03 -22.96
C GLU A 61 -14.69 5.96 -21.74
N ALA A 62 -13.57 6.44 -21.20
CA ALA A 62 -13.54 7.45 -20.14
C ALA A 62 -13.28 8.83 -20.74
N VAL A 63 -13.96 9.84 -20.20
CA VAL A 63 -13.65 11.26 -20.44
C VAL A 63 -12.80 11.79 -19.29
N LEU A 64 -11.71 12.49 -19.62
CA LEU A 64 -10.77 12.97 -18.61
C LEU A 64 -11.04 14.43 -18.26
N SER A 65 -10.79 14.76 -17.00
CA SER A 65 -10.88 16.11 -16.46
C SER A 65 -9.67 16.42 -15.62
N THR A 66 -9.23 17.66 -15.71
CA THR A 66 -8.26 18.24 -14.78
C THR A 66 -8.98 18.73 -13.54
N ILE A 67 -8.46 18.39 -12.36
CA ILE A 67 -8.99 18.92 -11.08
C ILE A 67 -8.17 20.14 -10.66
N LYS A 68 -8.85 21.22 -10.27
CA LYS A 68 -8.26 22.46 -9.78
C LYS A 68 -8.74 22.78 -8.36
N GLY A 69 -7.82 23.13 -7.48
CA GLY A 69 -8.10 23.52 -6.09
C GLY A 69 -6.94 24.34 -5.51
N ALA A 70 -7.23 25.43 -4.80
CA ALA A 70 -6.24 26.29 -4.11
C ALA A 70 -4.98 26.68 -4.92
N GLY A 71 -5.08 26.87 -6.24
CA GLY A 71 -3.93 27.19 -7.08
C GLY A 71 -3.02 26.00 -7.43
N ALA A 72 -3.42 24.79 -7.03
CA ALA A 72 -2.88 23.52 -7.51
C ALA A 72 -3.78 22.93 -8.60
N GLU A 73 -3.18 22.10 -9.45
CA GLU A 73 -3.83 21.45 -10.59
C GLU A 73 -3.35 20.01 -10.72
N ALA A 74 -4.30 19.08 -10.80
CA ALA A 74 -4.06 17.67 -11.15
C ALA A 74 -4.54 17.44 -12.59
N VAL A 75 -3.62 17.66 -13.53
CA VAL A 75 -3.88 17.51 -14.98
C VAL A 75 -4.31 16.08 -15.28
N ASP A 76 -5.47 15.91 -15.93
CA ASP A 76 -6.07 14.60 -16.21
C ASP A 76 -6.22 13.72 -14.93
N GLY A 77 -6.29 14.36 -13.76
CA GLY A 77 -6.36 13.71 -12.45
C GLY A 77 -7.71 13.09 -12.12
N ALA A 78 -8.70 13.20 -13.00
CA ALA A 78 -9.99 12.54 -12.88
C ALA A 78 -10.46 11.99 -14.22
N LEU A 79 -11.24 10.92 -14.15
CA LEU A 79 -11.96 10.37 -15.29
C LEU A 79 -13.36 9.89 -14.90
N GLU A 80 -14.28 9.98 -15.85
CA GLU A 80 -15.67 9.50 -15.74
C GLU A 80 -15.97 8.56 -16.90
N TYR A 81 -16.75 7.51 -16.67
CA TYR A 81 -17.21 6.58 -17.72
C TYR A 81 -18.73 6.77 -17.96
N PRO A 82 -19.16 7.80 -18.73
CA PRO A 82 -20.58 8.13 -18.87
C PRO A 82 -21.39 6.99 -19.47
N ASP A 83 -20.81 6.29 -20.45
CA ASP A 83 -21.44 5.19 -21.18
C ASP A 83 -20.85 3.82 -20.82
N SER A 84 -20.35 3.67 -19.58
CA SER A 84 -19.76 2.41 -19.14
C SER A 84 -20.73 1.24 -19.34
N PRO A 85 -20.27 0.05 -19.79
CA PRO A 85 -21.09 -1.16 -19.73
C PRO A 85 -21.40 -1.60 -18.30
N ILE A 86 -20.70 -1.03 -17.30
CA ILE A 86 -20.93 -1.26 -15.88
C ILE A 86 -21.74 -0.09 -15.33
N GLU A 87 -23.03 -0.28 -15.10
CA GLU A 87 -23.97 0.80 -14.78
C GLU A 87 -23.61 1.51 -13.47
N GLU A 88 -23.07 0.79 -12.49
CA GLU A 88 -22.68 1.33 -11.20
C GLU A 88 -21.51 2.33 -11.29
N LEU A 89 -20.71 2.30 -12.36
CA LEU A 89 -19.64 3.28 -12.57
C LEU A 89 -20.15 4.60 -13.16
N ARG A 90 -21.34 4.59 -13.76
CA ARG A 90 -21.93 5.81 -14.33
C ARG A 90 -22.24 6.79 -13.20
N GLY A 91 -21.97 8.07 -13.42
CA GLY A 91 -22.15 9.11 -12.40
C GLY A 91 -21.12 9.07 -11.26
N HIS A 92 -20.02 8.33 -11.40
CA HIS A 92 -18.90 8.36 -10.48
C HIS A 92 -17.64 8.91 -11.16
N VAL A 93 -16.82 9.61 -10.37
CA VAL A 93 -15.53 10.18 -10.76
C VAL A 93 -14.42 9.31 -10.16
N ARG A 94 -13.56 8.74 -11.01
CA ARG A 94 -12.34 8.04 -10.60
C ARG A 94 -11.21 9.05 -10.54
N PHE A 95 -10.58 9.17 -9.39
CA PHE A 95 -9.45 10.08 -9.17
C PHE A 95 -8.12 9.35 -9.39
N GLU A 96 -7.11 10.05 -9.90
CA GLU A 96 -5.72 9.59 -9.90
C GLU A 96 -5.17 9.68 -8.49
N PHE A 97 -5.11 8.53 -7.80
CA PHE A 97 -4.88 8.47 -6.36
C PHE A 97 -3.63 9.25 -5.93
N GLY A 98 -2.52 9.09 -6.66
CA GLY A 98 -1.24 9.74 -6.35
C GLY A 98 -1.20 11.27 -6.51
N ALA A 99 -2.26 11.88 -7.07
CA ALA A 99 -2.34 13.33 -7.25
C ALA A 99 -3.03 14.08 -6.09
N PHE A 100 -3.52 13.36 -5.07
CA PHE A 100 -4.29 13.94 -3.96
C PHE A 100 -3.83 13.42 -2.61
N ASP A 101 -4.04 14.23 -1.57
CA ASP A 101 -3.97 13.77 -0.20
C ASP A 101 -5.32 13.14 0.17
N TRP A 102 -5.29 11.88 0.61
CA TRP A 102 -6.49 11.10 0.89
C TRP A 102 -6.65 10.85 2.38
N PHE A 103 -7.91 10.90 2.83
CA PHE A 103 -8.29 10.56 4.19
C PHE A 103 -9.45 9.57 4.16
N GLU A 104 -9.31 8.47 4.90
CA GLU A 104 -10.41 7.61 5.34
C GLU A 104 -10.81 8.01 6.75
N GLU A 105 -12.07 8.39 6.94
CA GLU A 105 -12.48 9.17 8.12
C GLU A 105 -11.53 10.35 8.31
N ASP A 106 -10.89 10.46 9.47
CA ASP A 106 -9.88 11.49 9.80
C ASP A 106 -8.43 10.95 9.73
N GLU A 107 -8.23 9.75 9.20
CA GLU A 107 -6.90 9.14 9.06
C GLU A 107 -6.39 9.28 7.62
N GLN A 108 -5.20 9.88 7.48
CA GLN A 108 -4.55 9.98 6.18
C GLN A 108 -4.14 8.59 5.68
N ILE A 109 -4.43 8.30 4.41
CA ILE A 109 -4.00 7.07 3.75
C ILE A 109 -3.06 7.39 2.59
N PHE A 110 -2.20 6.42 2.27
CA PHE A 110 -1.10 6.57 1.32
C PHE A 110 -1.10 5.44 0.30
N THR A 111 -0.44 5.66 -0.83
CA THR A 111 -0.17 4.65 -1.89
C THR A 111 -1.42 4.19 -2.66
N HIS A 112 -2.43 3.64 -1.99
CA HIS A 112 -3.72 3.24 -2.57
C HIS A 112 -4.76 3.04 -1.45
N PRO A 113 -6.07 2.98 -1.76
CA PRO A 113 -7.12 2.63 -0.81
C PRO A 113 -6.88 1.29 -0.09
N ARG A 114 -7.28 1.22 1.18
CA ARG A 114 -7.24 -0.03 1.95
C ARG A 114 -8.35 -0.96 1.46
N ASP A 115 -7.98 -2.21 1.19
CA ASP A 115 -8.90 -3.28 0.80
C ASP A 115 -9.63 -3.80 2.06
N PRO A 116 -10.97 -3.77 2.12
CA PRO A 116 -11.73 -4.28 3.26
C PRO A 116 -11.52 -5.77 3.55
N GLY A 117 -11.07 -6.56 2.57
CA GLY A 117 -10.76 -7.98 2.70
C GLY A 117 -9.33 -8.29 3.13
N VAL A 118 -8.44 -7.27 3.17
CA VAL A 118 -7.08 -7.47 3.67
C VAL A 118 -7.09 -7.46 5.19
N ARG A 119 -6.55 -8.54 5.76
CA ARG A 119 -6.30 -8.69 7.19
C ARG A 119 -4.80 -8.80 7.40
N VAL A 120 -4.32 -8.11 8.43
CA VAL A 120 -2.96 -8.24 8.95
C VAL A 120 -3.07 -8.82 10.36
N ASP A 121 -2.38 -9.93 10.62
CA ASP A 121 -2.26 -10.53 11.94
C ASP A 121 -0.78 -10.61 12.31
N ILE A 122 -0.41 -10.13 13.49
CA ILE A 122 0.98 -10.06 13.94
C ILE A 122 1.08 -10.72 15.31
N LEU A 123 1.72 -11.87 15.35
CA LEU A 123 1.78 -12.72 16.54
C LEU A 123 3.22 -12.92 16.99
N PRO A 124 3.53 -12.69 18.29
CA PRO A 124 4.81 -13.13 18.84
C PRO A 124 4.86 -14.67 18.80
N SER A 125 6.06 -15.20 18.60
CA SER A 125 6.30 -16.63 18.50
C SER A 125 7.54 -17.01 19.29
N SER A 126 7.60 -18.27 19.73
CA SER A 126 8.78 -18.89 20.32
C SER A 126 9.54 -19.80 19.35
N ARG A 127 9.15 -19.80 18.06
CA ARG A 127 9.83 -20.57 17.01
C ARG A 127 11.22 -19.98 16.77
N HIS A 128 12.18 -20.85 16.49
CA HIS A 128 13.53 -20.42 16.12
C HIS A 128 13.51 -19.97 14.65
N VAL A 129 13.90 -18.73 14.38
CA VAL A 129 14.03 -18.19 13.01
C VAL A 129 15.46 -17.72 12.80
N ARG A 130 16.09 -18.27 11.77
CA ARG A 130 17.44 -17.89 11.33
C ARG A 130 17.40 -17.44 9.87
N ILE A 131 18.07 -16.33 9.58
CA ILE A 131 18.18 -15.75 8.24
C ILE A 131 19.63 -15.82 7.79
N GLU A 132 19.85 -16.38 6.60
CA GLU A 132 21.16 -16.46 5.95
C GLU A 132 21.17 -15.75 4.60
N VAL A 133 22.26 -15.03 4.33
CA VAL A 133 22.57 -14.40 3.04
C VAL A 133 23.92 -14.93 2.59
N ASP A 134 23.97 -15.59 1.43
CA ASP A 134 25.17 -16.26 0.89
C ASP A 134 25.90 -17.17 1.92
N GLY A 135 25.13 -17.85 2.77
CA GLY A 135 25.65 -18.74 3.82
C GLY A 135 26.14 -18.04 5.09
N VAL A 136 26.02 -16.71 5.17
CA VAL A 136 26.31 -15.93 6.38
C VAL A 136 25.03 -15.70 7.16
N THR A 137 24.98 -16.11 8.43
CA THR A 137 23.86 -15.81 9.31
C THR A 137 23.82 -14.32 9.64
N VAL A 138 22.78 -13.64 9.15
CA VAL A 138 22.56 -12.21 9.38
C VAL A 138 21.58 -11.94 10.52
N ALA A 139 20.75 -12.93 10.88
CA ALA A 139 19.86 -12.84 12.04
C ALA A 139 19.52 -14.24 12.59
N ASP A 140 19.35 -14.35 13.91
CA ASP A 140 19.05 -15.59 14.62
C ASP A 140 18.26 -15.27 15.89
N THR A 141 16.99 -15.70 15.97
CA THR A 141 16.10 -15.36 17.08
C THR A 141 15.15 -16.50 17.46
N VAL A 142 14.82 -16.58 18.75
CA VAL A 142 13.75 -17.46 19.30
C VAL A 142 12.53 -16.68 19.76
N ARG A 143 12.45 -15.39 19.39
CA ARG A 143 11.36 -14.47 19.78
C ARG A 143 10.90 -13.58 18.61
N PRO A 144 10.68 -14.14 17.40
CA PRO A 144 10.21 -13.35 16.26
C PRO A 144 8.75 -12.93 16.43
N HIS A 145 8.34 -11.91 15.68
CA HIS A 145 6.95 -11.64 15.37
C HIS A 145 6.65 -12.14 13.95
N LEU A 146 5.64 -12.99 13.81
CA LEU A 146 5.20 -13.51 12.52
C LEU A 146 4.02 -12.66 12.05
N LEU A 147 4.17 -12.09 10.85
CA LEU A 147 3.14 -11.30 10.19
C LEU A 147 2.47 -12.16 9.11
N PHE A 148 1.16 -12.32 9.24
CA PHE A 148 0.28 -12.97 8.28
C PHE A 148 -0.58 -11.90 7.61
N GLU A 149 -0.49 -11.79 6.29
CA GLU A 149 -1.26 -10.81 5.53
C GLU A 149 -1.99 -11.50 4.38
N THR A 150 -3.26 -11.14 4.18
CA THR A 150 -4.10 -11.77 3.15
C THR A 150 -3.41 -11.79 1.80
N GLY A 151 -3.18 -12.99 1.26
CA GLY A 151 -2.60 -13.18 -0.07
C GLY A 151 -1.09 -13.00 -0.17
N LEU A 152 -0.38 -12.80 0.94
CA LEU A 152 1.09 -12.66 0.98
C LEU A 152 1.74 -13.81 1.78
N PRO A 153 3.02 -14.13 1.51
CA PRO A 153 3.78 -15.06 2.36
C PRO A 153 3.91 -14.51 3.78
N THR A 154 4.09 -15.42 4.74
CA THR A 154 4.40 -15.03 6.13
C THR A 154 5.72 -14.27 6.17
N ARG A 155 5.72 -13.10 6.79
CA ARG A 155 6.95 -12.33 7.03
C ARG A 155 7.41 -12.49 8.47
N TYR A 156 8.70 -12.65 8.65
CA TYR A 156 9.33 -12.77 9.95
C TYR A 156 9.94 -11.42 10.32
N TYR A 157 9.50 -10.86 11.44
CA TYR A 157 10.04 -9.63 12.02
C TYR A 157 10.86 -9.97 13.25
N LEU A 158 12.14 -9.67 13.19
CA LEU A 158 13.15 -10.08 14.16
C LEU A 158 13.53 -8.89 15.04
N PRO A 159 13.71 -9.06 16.36
CA PRO A 159 14.25 -8.01 17.22
C PRO A 159 15.62 -7.55 16.74
N ARG A 160 15.85 -6.23 16.69
CA ARG A 160 17.11 -5.65 16.22
C ARG A 160 18.35 -6.18 16.95
N VAL A 161 18.19 -6.53 18.23
CA VAL A 161 19.26 -7.10 19.08
C VAL A 161 19.66 -8.53 18.69
N ASP A 162 18.83 -9.21 17.90
CA ASP A 162 19.05 -10.57 17.38
C ASP A 162 19.48 -10.54 15.90
N VAL A 163 19.71 -9.34 15.35
CA VAL A 163 20.15 -9.10 13.96
C VAL A 163 21.58 -8.55 13.98
N ARG A 164 22.43 -9.05 13.09
CA ARG A 164 23.79 -8.54 12.86
C ARG A 164 23.73 -7.19 12.13
N MET A 165 23.35 -6.14 12.86
CA MET A 165 23.21 -4.78 12.32
C MET A 165 24.50 -4.22 11.75
N ASP A 166 25.66 -4.76 12.12
CA ASP A 166 26.96 -4.43 11.53
C ASP A 166 27.11 -4.90 10.07
N LEU A 167 26.22 -5.76 9.60
CA LEU A 167 26.14 -6.23 8.21
C LEU A 167 25.05 -5.51 7.39
N LEU A 168 24.33 -4.58 8.02
CA LEU A 168 23.24 -3.82 7.41
C LEU A 168 23.66 -2.36 7.22
N GLU A 169 23.50 -1.84 6.00
CA GLU A 169 23.71 -0.43 5.66
C GLU A 169 22.37 0.21 5.32
N LYS A 170 21.96 1.24 6.07
CA LYS A 170 20.71 1.96 5.80
C LYS A 170 20.86 2.75 4.50
N ILE A 171 19.88 2.60 3.61
CA ILE A 171 19.82 3.35 2.35
C ILE A 171 18.76 4.46 2.41
N ASP A 172 18.92 5.49 1.56
CA ASP A 172 17.98 6.61 1.45
C ASP A 172 16.77 6.24 0.56
N VAL A 173 16.14 5.11 0.91
CA VAL A 173 14.92 4.61 0.29
C VAL A 173 13.86 4.48 1.37
N VAL A 174 12.71 5.08 1.11
CA VAL A 174 11.52 4.94 1.95
C VAL A 174 10.38 4.46 1.07
N THR A 175 9.73 3.37 1.48
CA THR A 175 8.51 2.90 0.82
C THR A 175 7.32 3.04 1.75
N HIS A 176 6.15 3.31 1.17
CA HIS A 176 4.92 3.49 1.93
C HIS A 176 3.96 2.33 1.68
N CYS A 177 3.55 1.68 2.77
CA CYS A 177 2.51 0.66 2.79
C CYS A 177 1.22 1.24 3.41
N PRO A 178 0.05 1.10 2.76
CA PRO A 178 -1.21 1.62 3.31
C PRO A 178 -1.64 1.00 4.64
N TYR A 179 -1.08 -0.16 4.98
CA TYR A 179 -1.40 -0.92 6.20
C TYR A 179 -0.34 -0.83 7.30
N LYS A 180 0.91 -0.50 6.94
CA LYS A 180 2.05 -0.54 7.87
C LYS A 180 2.72 0.81 8.06
N GLY A 181 2.57 1.75 7.14
CA GLY A 181 3.22 3.06 7.18
C GLY A 181 4.51 3.11 6.36
N ALA A 182 5.44 3.94 6.77
CA ALA A 182 6.73 4.14 6.09
C ALA A 182 7.77 3.11 6.56
N ALA A 183 8.37 2.41 5.60
CA ALA A 183 9.49 1.49 5.83
C ALA A 183 10.82 2.19 5.54
N GLU A 184 11.80 1.99 6.40
CA GLU A 184 13.21 2.23 6.08
C GLU A 184 13.86 0.94 5.58
N HIS A 185 14.80 1.06 4.64
CA HIS A 185 15.43 -0.06 3.96
C HIS A 185 16.91 -0.15 4.23
N PHE A 186 17.45 -1.35 4.03
CA PHE A 186 18.85 -1.69 4.27
C PHE A 186 19.39 -2.57 3.15
N ASP A 187 20.61 -2.25 2.73
CA ASP A 187 21.47 -3.19 2.03
C ASP A 187 22.04 -4.18 3.06
N VAL A 188 22.22 -5.43 2.64
CA VAL A 188 22.68 -6.50 3.54
C VAL A 188 23.86 -7.20 2.88
N THR A 189 25.04 -7.15 3.50
CA THR A 189 26.24 -7.84 2.99
C THR A 189 26.58 -7.52 1.52
N GLY A 190 26.29 -6.30 1.05
CA GLY A 190 26.51 -5.87 -0.34
C GLY A 190 25.37 -6.19 -1.32
N HIS A 191 24.25 -6.75 -0.85
CA HIS A 191 23.03 -6.90 -1.63
C HIS A 191 22.08 -5.75 -1.38
N GLU A 192 21.60 -5.13 -2.46
CA GLU A 192 20.72 -3.97 -2.39
C GLU A 192 19.30 -4.32 -1.90
N ASP A 193 18.73 -3.46 -1.05
CA ASP A 193 17.32 -3.46 -0.66
C ASP A 193 16.79 -4.84 -0.23
N LEU A 194 17.49 -5.46 0.73
CA LEU A 194 17.23 -6.85 1.14
C LEU A 194 16.53 -6.96 2.50
N ALA A 195 16.54 -5.89 3.30
CA ALA A 195 15.87 -5.84 4.59
C ALA A 195 15.16 -4.50 4.80
N TRP A 196 14.11 -4.51 5.61
CA TRP A 196 13.38 -3.30 5.97
C TRP A 196 12.94 -3.31 7.44
N SER A 197 12.63 -2.13 7.94
CA SER A 197 12.01 -1.93 9.26
C SER A 197 10.92 -0.87 9.17
N TYR A 198 9.92 -0.96 10.06
CA TYR A 198 8.95 0.10 10.29
C TYR A 198 9.24 0.75 11.64
N PRO A 199 9.91 1.91 11.71
CA PRO A 199 10.24 2.56 12.98
C PRO A 199 8.99 3.08 13.70
N THR A 200 8.05 3.62 12.93
CA THR A 200 6.80 4.20 13.41
C THR A 200 5.63 3.70 12.57
N PRO A 201 5.25 2.42 12.70
CA PRO A 201 4.17 1.84 11.91
C PRO A 201 2.81 2.42 12.29
N LEU A 202 1.82 2.22 11.41
CA LEU A 202 0.42 2.52 11.70
C LEU A 202 -0.11 1.70 12.90
N PRO A 203 -1.17 2.18 13.60
CA PRO A 203 -1.68 1.56 14.84
C PRO A 203 -1.89 0.05 14.75
N GLU A 204 -2.47 -0.43 13.65
CA GLU A 204 -2.77 -1.84 13.39
C GLU A 204 -1.52 -2.70 13.25
N SER A 205 -0.38 -2.09 12.91
CA SER A 205 0.91 -2.75 12.67
C SER A 205 1.95 -2.43 13.75
N THR A 206 1.55 -1.84 14.89
CA THR A 206 2.45 -1.45 16.00
C THR A 206 3.32 -2.59 16.54
N ARG A 207 2.88 -3.83 16.41
CA ARG A 207 3.63 -5.01 16.84
C ARG A 207 4.92 -5.29 16.06
N VAL A 208 5.11 -4.67 14.89
CA VAL A 208 6.38 -4.75 14.15
C VAL A 208 7.27 -3.51 14.31
N ALA A 209 6.91 -2.59 15.22
CA ALA A 209 7.66 -1.35 15.43
C ALA A 209 9.14 -1.63 15.76
N GLY A 210 10.05 -1.11 14.92
CA GLY A 210 11.50 -1.23 15.05
C GLY A 210 12.07 -2.64 14.87
N LEU A 211 11.24 -3.62 14.48
CA LEU A 211 11.70 -4.97 14.12
C LEU A 211 12.21 -4.97 12.67
N VAL A 212 13.10 -5.90 12.34
CA VAL A 212 13.70 -6.03 11.01
C VAL A 212 13.14 -7.26 10.32
N ALA A 213 12.71 -7.11 9.08
CA ALA A 213 12.33 -8.21 8.20
C ALA A 213 13.24 -8.25 6.97
N PHE A 214 13.33 -9.41 6.34
CA PHE A 214 14.13 -9.65 5.15
C PHE A 214 13.24 -10.07 3.98
N LEU A 215 13.71 -9.83 2.76
CA LEU A 215 13.01 -10.25 1.56
C LEU A 215 13.22 -11.75 1.35
N ASP A 216 12.32 -12.58 1.91
CA ASP A 216 12.41 -14.05 1.91
C ASP A 216 12.60 -14.65 0.49
N GLU A 217 12.17 -13.95 -0.55
CA GLU A 217 12.37 -14.31 -1.95
C GLU A 217 13.85 -14.37 -2.35
N LYS A 218 14.72 -13.64 -1.64
CA LYS A 218 16.14 -13.47 -1.94
C LYS A 218 17.08 -14.00 -0.86
N VAL A 219 16.58 -14.33 0.34
CA VAL A 219 17.37 -14.88 1.45
C VAL A 219 17.03 -16.33 1.75
N ASP A 220 17.86 -17.00 2.55
CA ASP A 220 17.54 -18.31 3.09
C ASP A 220 16.95 -18.17 4.49
N VAL A 221 15.69 -18.59 4.62
CA VAL A 221 14.94 -18.56 5.88
C VAL A 221 14.88 -19.97 6.45
N TYR A 222 15.30 -20.12 7.70
CA TYR A 222 15.16 -21.34 8.48
C TYR A 222 14.16 -21.10 9.60
N VAL A 223 13.21 -22.02 9.77
CA VAL A 223 12.27 -21.99 10.88
C VAL A 223 12.30 -23.34 11.58
N ASP A 224 12.61 -23.34 12.87
CA ASP A 224 12.85 -24.53 13.68
C ASP A 224 13.87 -25.47 13.01
N ASP A 225 14.97 -24.88 12.54
CA ASP A 225 16.07 -25.52 11.79
C ASP A 225 15.69 -26.14 10.45
N VAL A 226 14.44 -25.96 9.99
CA VAL A 226 13.98 -26.38 8.67
C VAL A 226 14.07 -25.21 7.69
N ARG A 227 14.84 -25.38 6.62
CA ARG A 227 14.91 -24.40 5.52
C ARG A 227 13.55 -24.31 4.82
N GLN A 228 13.05 -23.09 4.66
CA GLN A 228 11.80 -22.81 3.96
C GLN A 228 12.05 -22.64 2.46
N GLU A 229 11.02 -22.94 1.65
CA GLU A 229 11.05 -22.59 0.24
C GLU A 229 10.92 -21.08 0.07
N ARG A 230 11.71 -20.50 -0.86
CA ARG A 230 11.60 -19.09 -1.18
C ARG A 230 10.26 -18.83 -1.88
N PRO A 231 9.41 -17.92 -1.37
CA PRO A 231 8.14 -17.62 -2.00
C PRO A 231 8.34 -16.99 -3.39
N LYS A 232 7.32 -17.06 -4.24
CA LYS A 232 7.27 -16.31 -5.50
C LYS A 232 6.19 -15.24 -5.38
N THR A 233 6.60 -13.98 -5.34
CA THR A 233 5.69 -12.85 -5.23
C THR A 233 6.00 -11.81 -6.30
N LYS A 234 5.15 -10.79 -6.41
CA LYS A 234 5.36 -9.65 -7.32
C LYS A 234 6.51 -8.71 -6.89
N PHE A 235 7.15 -8.98 -5.75
CA PHE A 235 8.23 -8.16 -5.19
C PHE A 235 9.63 -8.67 -5.61
N ALA A 236 9.69 -9.80 -6.33
CA ALA A 236 10.91 -10.40 -6.87
C ALA A 236 10.79 -10.65 -8.38
#